data_AF-A0A7Y8H963-F1
#
_entry.id   AF-A0A7Y8H963-F1
#
_cell.length_a   1.000
_cell.length_b   1.000
_cell.length_c   1.000
_cell.angle_alpha   90.00
_cell.angle_beta   90.00
_cell.angle_gamma   90.00
#
_symmetry.space_group_name_H-M   'P 1'
#
loop_
_entity.id
_entity.type
_entity.pdbx_description
1 polymer ?
#
loop_
_entity_poly.entity_id
_entity_poly.type
_entity_poly.pdbx_seq_one_letter_code
_entity_poly.pdbx_strand_id
1 'polypeptide(L)'
;MRKNNSRSLVRKEETKDIGTILIEAGKLTPSELEKIIEFQKRYNLLFGEAAVKLHFLKEEDVTWALAVQFSYPYLKKGENTISKEVIAIHEPFSPQVETIRTIRSEMVLSGVGSKIKTIAVISPDDGEGKTFVSSNLAAVFAQLGSKTMLMDINFRRPRIHEIFNLRNNCGLSSLIIRRADLSQAVQFRLIPSLHIMPSGPKPPNPVELLGWQETRELISSIKNLYDVVIIDTPSFLKSGDALLISNLSDAVIIVVAKGYTKVDSFGQVKKQLDSSGVRIIGSLINETGKKDKKIVNGLSSWQVKRLLRWRGFKRQRWLSS
;
A
#
# COMPACT_ATOMS: atom_id res chain seq x y z
N MET A 1 29.92 44.41 10.63
CA MET A 1 28.93 44.52 9.53
C MET A 1 28.26 43.16 9.32
N ARG A 2 26.91 43.15 9.41
CA ARG A 2 25.90 42.23 8.80
C ARG A 2 26.13 40.71 8.92
N LYS A 3 25.47 40.02 9.87
CA LYS A 3 24.14 39.36 9.72
C LYS A 3 23.99 38.59 8.40
N ASN A 4 23.87 37.26 8.48
CA ASN A 4 22.74 36.56 7.86
C ASN A 4 22.47 35.21 8.54
N ASN A 5 21.48 35.28 9.42
CA ASN A 5 20.81 34.18 10.08
C ASN A 5 19.66 33.76 9.15
N SER A 6 19.90 32.82 8.23
CA SER A 6 18.83 32.22 7.42
C SER A 6 18.19 31.07 8.20
N ARG A 7 17.36 31.45 9.19
CA ARG A 7 16.31 30.59 9.73
C ARG A 7 15.41 30.19 8.56
N SER A 8 15.47 28.92 8.15
CA SER A 8 14.52 28.35 7.20
C SER A 8 13.13 28.36 7.84
N LEU A 9 12.27 29.23 7.32
CA LEU A 9 10.85 29.31 7.63
C LEU A 9 10.12 28.09 7.07
N VAL A 10 10.23 26.95 7.75
CA VAL A 10 9.15 25.97 7.72
C VAL A 10 8.09 26.54 8.67
N ARG A 11 6.98 27.07 8.11
CA ARG A 11 5.81 27.39 8.93
C ARG A 11 5.43 26.11 9.68
N LYS A 12 5.62 26.08 11.00
CA LYS A 12 4.89 25.15 11.88
C LYS A 12 3.42 25.48 11.65
N GLU A 13 2.71 24.70 10.85
CA GLU A 13 1.25 24.65 11.00
C GLU A 13 1.02 24.24 12.45
N GLU A 14 0.41 25.12 13.24
CA GLU A 14 0.01 24.79 14.61
C GLU A 14 -0.96 23.61 14.51
N THR A 15 -0.51 22.43 14.95
CA THR A 15 -1.34 21.24 15.04
C THR A 15 -2.53 21.59 15.92
N LYS A 16 -3.72 21.75 15.31
CA LYS A 16 -4.94 22.09 16.03
C LYS A 16 -5.17 21.08 17.15
N ASP A 17 -5.59 21.57 18.31
CA ASP A 17 -5.94 20.69 19.43
C ASP A 17 -7.15 19.81 19.06
N ILE A 18 -7.17 18.59 19.60
CA ILE A 18 -8.21 17.61 19.31
C ILE A 18 -9.60 18.15 19.69
N GLY A 19 -9.71 18.91 20.78
CA GLY A 19 -10.97 19.53 21.20
C GLY A 19 -11.48 20.56 20.19
N THR A 20 -10.57 21.39 19.64
CA THR A 20 -10.91 22.36 18.59
C THR A 20 -11.41 21.69 17.32
N ILE A 21 -10.72 20.61 16.90
CA ILE A 21 -11.11 19.82 15.72
C ILE A 21 -12.53 19.25 15.89
N LEU A 22 -12.85 18.74 17.07
CA LEU A 22 -14.15 18.14 17.37
C LEU A 22 -15.29 19.18 17.43
N ILE A 23 -15.02 20.38 17.95
CA ILE A 23 -15.98 21.48 17.94
C ILE A 23 -16.25 21.97 16.51
N GLU A 24 -15.21 22.20 15.71
CA GLU A 24 -15.35 22.62 14.30
C GLU A 24 -16.13 21.59 13.47
N ALA A 25 -16.05 20.31 13.83
CA ALA A 25 -16.79 19.23 13.19
C ALA A 25 -18.25 19.09 13.64
N GLY A 26 -18.69 19.88 14.63
CA GLY A 26 -20.02 19.75 15.26
C GLY A 26 -20.18 18.45 16.05
N LYS A 27 -19.08 17.80 16.44
CA LYS A 27 -19.07 16.55 17.22
C LYS A 27 -19.09 16.81 18.72
N LEU A 28 -18.77 18.04 19.12
CA LEU A 28 -18.66 18.43 20.51
C LEU A 28 -19.09 19.89 20.67
N THR A 29 -19.75 20.21 21.78
CA THR A 29 -20.06 21.58 22.16
C THR A 29 -19.00 22.15 23.11
N PRO A 30 -18.83 23.48 23.21
CA PRO A 30 -17.91 24.08 24.17
C PRO A 30 -18.17 23.66 25.63
N SER A 31 -19.44 23.48 26.02
CA SER A 31 -19.80 23.04 27.38
C SER A 31 -19.41 21.57 27.63
N GLU A 32 -19.54 20.70 26.64
CA GLU A 32 -19.06 19.31 26.74
C GLU A 32 -17.53 19.26 26.83
N LEU A 33 -16.83 20.16 26.11
CA LEU A 33 -15.37 20.25 26.17
C LEU A 33 -14.88 20.56 27.59
N GLU A 34 -15.49 21.54 28.25
CA GLU A 34 -15.17 21.91 29.64
C GLU A 34 -15.34 20.72 30.59
N LYS A 35 -16.46 19.99 30.47
CA LYS A 35 -16.73 18.79 31.29
C LYS A 35 -15.70 17.69 31.06
N ILE A 36 -15.26 17.49 29.81
CA ILE A 36 -14.21 16.52 29.48
C ILE A 36 -12.88 16.94 30.11
N ILE A 37 -12.51 18.21 30.01
CA ILE A 37 -11.25 18.72 30.59
C ILE A 37 -11.26 18.60 32.12
N GLU A 38 -12.39 18.88 32.78
CA GLU A 38 -12.52 18.71 34.23
C GLU A 38 -12.37 17.24 34.62
N PHE A 39 -13.05 16.34 33.92
CA PHE A 39 -12.99 14.89 34.18
C PHE A 39 -11.59 14.33 33.90
N GLN A 40 -10.95 14.79 32.82
CA GLN A 40 -9.59 14.45 32.45
C GLN A 40 -8.62 14.78 33.59
N LYS A 41 -8.73 15.98 34.17
CA LYS A 41 -7.90 16.42 35.30
C LYS A 41 -8.21 15.64 36.57
N ARG A 42 -9.49 15.42 36.88
CA ARG A 42 -9.94 14.72 38.11
C ARG A 42 -9.48 13.26 38.16
N TYR A 43 -9.49 12.58 37.01
CA TYR A 43 -9.19 11.14 36.93
C TYR A 43 -7.86 10.82 36.23
N ASN A 44 -7.08 11.84 35.86
CA ASN A 44 -5.81 11.72 35.16
C ASN A 44 -5.88 10.82 33.91
N LEU A 45 -6.87 11.07 33.06
CA LEU A 45 -7.11 10.31 31.83
C LEU A 45 -6.57 11.04 30.59
N LEU A 46 -6.46 10.34 29.46
CA LEU A 46 -6.30 11.00 28.16
C LEU A 46 -7.62 11.66 27.74
N PHE A 47 -7.54 12.74 26.94
CA PHE A 47 -8.74 13.47 26.47
C PHE A 47 -9.79 12.55 25.84
N GLY A 48 -9.35 11.68 24.91
CA GLY A 48 -10.23 10.75 24.22
C GLY A 48 -10.91 9.74 25.16
N GLU A 49 -10.17 9.22 26.15
CA GLU A 49 -10.71 8.30 27.14
C GLU A 49 -11.76 8.97 28.03
N ALA A 50 -11.50 10.21 28.46
CA ALA A 50 -12.45 11.01 29.22
C ALA A 50 -13.73 11.29 28.40
N ALA A 51 -13.59 11.66 27.14
CA ALA A 51 -14.72 11.94 26.24
C ALA A 51 -15.61 10.71 25.98
N VAL A 52 -15.00 9.52 25.81
CA VAL A 52 -15.73 8.26 25.62
C VAL A 52 -16.40 7.80 26.92
N LYS A 53 -15.72 7.90 28.07
CA LYS A 53 -16.30 7.55 29.38
C LYS A 53 -17.47 8.44 29.77
N LEU A 54 -17.45 9.71 29.37
CA LEU A 54 -18.56 10.65 29.58
C LEU A 54 -19.69 10.49 28.56
N HIS A 55 -19.55 9.57 27.61
CA HIS A 55 -20.50 9.33 26.51
C HIS A 55 -20.76 10.53 25.60
N PHE A 56 -19.91 11.55 25.63
CA PHE A 56 -19.98 12.68 24.70
C PHE A 56 -19.47 12.32 23.31
N LEU A 57 -18.54 11.36 23.22
CA LEU A 57 -17.98 10.88 21.96
C LEU A 57 -17.97 9.34 21.90
N LYS A 58 -17.98 8.81 20.69
CA LYS A 58 -17.59 7.41 20.44
C LYS A 58 -16.09 7.33 20.21
N GLU A 59 -15.49 6.15 20.38
CA GLU A 59 -14.08 5.92 20.02
C GLU A 59 -13.77 6.34 18.57
N GLU A 60 -14.73 6.15 17.67
CA GLU A 60 -14.64 6.55 16.26
C GLU A 60 -14.43 8.07 16.09
N ASP A 61 -15.06 8.90 16.92
CA ASP A 61 -14.97 10.36 16.81
C ASP A 61 -13.62 10.88 17.33
N VAL A 62 -13.11 10.30 18.42
CA VAL A 62 -11.76 10.58 18.94
C VAL A 62 -10.71 10.20 17.91
N THR A 63 -10.85 9.01 17.33
CA THR A 63 -9.95 8.46 16.32
C THR A 63 -9.92 9.34 15.06
N TRP A 64 -11.09 9.84 14.63
CA TRP A 64 -11.19 10.81 13.55
C TRP A 64 -10.46 12.12 13.85
N ALA A 65 -10.65 12.67 15.05
CA ALA A 65 -10.03 13.94 15.42
C ALA A 65 -8.50 13.82 15.54
N LEU A 66 -7.99 12.70 16.04
CA LEU A 66 -6.56 12.37 16.00
C LEU A 66 -6.04 12.28 14.56
N ALA A 67 -6.80 11.64 13.65
CA ALA A 67 -6.42 11.58 12.24
C ALA A 67 -6.25 12.97 11.63
N VAL A 68 -7.21 13.88 11.89
CA VAL A 68 -7.13 15.27 11.42
C VAL A 68 -5.96 16.01 12.06
N GLN A 69 -5.75 15.84 13.36
CA GLN A 69 -4.67 16.49 14.11
C GLN A 69 -3.28 16.12 13.57
N PHE A 70 -3.10 14.87 13.15
CA PHE A 70 -1.86 14.36 12.58
C PHE A 70 -1.84 14.36 11.03
N SER A 71 -2.80 15.03 10.39
CA SER A 71 -2.91 15.13 8.93
C SER A 71 -2.97 13.78 8.20
N TYR A 72 -3.54 12.75 8.83
CA TYR A 72 -3.79 11.47 8.18
C TYR A 72 -4.96 11.60 7.19
N PRO A 73 -4.78 11.17 5.94
CA PRO A 73 -5.83 11.20 4.95
C PRO A 73 -6.88 10.13 5.27
N TYR A 74 -8.03 10.56 5.79
CA TYR A 74 -9.12 9.71 6.24
C TYR A 74 -10.42 10.01 5.47
N LEU A 75 -11.14 8.96 5.06
CA LEU A 75 -12.51 9.09 4.54
C LEU A 75 -13.51 9.16 5.68
N LYS A 76 -14.35 10.19 5.69
CA LYS A 76 -15.52 10.21 6.59
C LYS A 76 -16.44 9.02 6.24
N LYS A 77 -16.86 8.27 7.27
CA LYS A 77 -17.83 7.17 7.18
C LYS A 77 -19.12 7.70 6.55
N GLY A 78 -19.46 7.24 5.34
CA GLY A 78 -20.62 7.70 4.56
C GLY A 78 -20.28 8.29 3.18
N GLU A 79 -19.04 8.74 2.96
CA GLU A 79 -18.54 9.04 1.61
C GLU A 79 -18.14 7.71 0.93
N ASN A 80 -19.11 7.01 0.32
CA ASN A 80 -18.88 5.80 -0.49
C ASN A 80 -18.14 6.14 -1.80
N THR A 81 -16.92 6.65 -1.68
CA THR A 81 -16.12 7.10 -2.82
C THR A 81 -15.16 6.04 -3.33
N ILE A 82 -14.77 5.06 -2.51
CA ILE A 82 -13.88 3.93 -2.89
C ILE A 82 -14.27 2.66 -2.11
N SER A 83 -13.82 1.48 -2.57
CA SER A 83 -14.04 0.18 -1.92
C SER A 83 -13.45 0.11 -0.51
N LYS A 84 -14.14 -0.62 0.38
CA LYS A 84 -13.67 -0.94 1.75
C LYS A 84 -12.40 -1.82 1.76
N GLU A 85 -12.03 -2.39 0.61
CA GLU A 85 -10.77 -3.12 0.47
C GLU A 85 -9.53 -2.25 0.73
N VAL A 86 -9.61 -0.92 0.57
CA VAL A 86 -8.51 0.00 0.91
C VAL A 86 -8.56 0.36 2.40
N ILE A 87 -8.31 -0.64 3.25
CA ILE A 87 -8.36 -0.51 4.71
C ILE A 87 -7.41 0.59 5.24
N ALA A 88 -6.30 0.87 4.55
CA ALA A 88 -5.38 1.95 4.90
C ALA A 88 -6.05 3.34 4.90
N ILE A 89 -7.18 3.49 4.22
CA ILE A 89 -7.94 4.74 4.12
C ILE A 89 -9.20 4.69 4.99
N HIS A 90 -9.91 3.55 4.98
CA HIS A 90 -11.17 3.39 5.73
C HIS A 90 -10.96 3.12 7.23
N GLU A 91 -9.93 2.37 7.57
CA GLU A 91 -9.65 1.90 8.93
C GLU A 91 -8.15 2.09 9.27
N PRO A 92 -7.60 3.33 9.16
CA PRO A 92 -6.16 3.57 9.24
C PRO A 92 -5.53 3.24 10.60
N PHE A 93 -6.32 3.03 11.65
CA PHE A 93 -5.86 2.67 12.99
C PHE A 93 -6.10 1.19 13.33
N SER A 94 -6.57 0.40 12.35
CA SER A 94 -6.77 -1.03 12.55
C SER A 94 -5.42 -1.77 12.69
N PRO A 95 -5.35 -2.86 13.48
CA PRO A 95 -4.16 -3.71 13.57
C PRO A 95 -3.67 -4.24 12.21
N GLN A 96 -4.60 -4.44 11.27
CA GLN A 96 -4.31 -4.88 9.91
C GLN A 96 -3.50 -3.81 9.15
N VAL A 97 -3.86 -2.53 9.29
CA VAL A 97 -3.10 -1.43 8.67
C VAL A 97 -1.72 -1.29 9.30
N GLU A 98 -1.57 -1.49 10.62
CA GLU A 98 -0.25 -1.51 11.26
C GLU A 98 0.66 -2.62 10.72
N THR A 99 0.07 -3.77 10.39
CA THR A 99 0.81 -4.86 9.73
C THR A 99 1.30 -4.42 8.34
N ILE A 100 0.48 -3.73 7.56
CA ILE A 100 0.86 -3.20 6.24
C ILE A 100 1.92 -2.10 6.36
N ARG A 101 1.85 -1.24 7.39
CA ARG A 101 2.90 -0.25 7.70
C ARG A 101 4.22 -0.89 8.10
N THR A 102 4.17 -2.01 8.82
CA THR A 102 5.36 -2.81 9.15
C THR A 102 6.00 -3.36 7.88
N ILE A 103 5.21 -3.99 6.99
CA ILE A 103 5.67 -4.49 5.69
C ILE A 103 6.31 -3.37 4.86
N ARG A 104 5.66 -2.20 4.76
CA ARG A 104 6.22 -1.03 4.07
C ARG A 104 7.58 -0.64 4.65
N SER A 105 7.73 -0.63 5.98
CA SER A 105 8.99 -0.28 6.64
C SER A 105 10.10 -1.28 6.31
N GLU A 106 9.78 -2.58 6.27
CA GLU A 106 10.72 -3.63 5.82
C GLU A 106 11.11 -3.47 4.34
N MET A 107 10.16 -3.08 3.48
CA MET A 107 10.43 -2.76 2.08
C MET A 107 11.38 -1.56 1.94
N VAL A 108 11.19 -0.50 2.73
CA VAL A 108 12.09 0.67 2.75
C VAL A 108 13.50 0.24 3.19
N LEU A 109 13.63 -0.58 4.24
CA LEU A 109 14.92 -1.15 4.67
C LEU A 109 15.59 -2.00 3.58
N SER A 110 14.79 -2.64 2.73
CA SER A 110 15.27 -3.40 1.56
C SER A 110 15.68 -2.50 0.37
N GLY A 111 15.49 -1.18 0.48
CA GLY A 111 15.89 -0.19 -0.52
C GLY A 111 14.75 0.34 -1.40
N VAL A 112 13.48 0.03 -1.08
CA VAL A 112 12.33 0.61 -1.78
C VAL A 112 12.24 2.11 -1.53
N GLY A 113 11.95 2.89 -2.57
CA GLY A 113 11.93 4.36 -2.55
C GLY A 113 13.30 5.00 -2.81
N SER A 114 14.36 4.21 -2.94
CA SER A 114 15.71 4.68 -3.30
C SER A 114 16.26 3.89 -4.48
N LYS A 115 16.84 2.71 -4.22
CA LYS A 115 17.45 1.84 -5.23
C LYS A 115 16.42 0.98 -5.96
N ILE A 116 15.31 0.66 -5.30
CA ILE A 116 14.19 -0.11 -5.84
C ILE A 116 13.01 0.85 -5.94
N LYS A 117 12.51 1.08 -7.14
CA LYS A 117 11.38 1.98 -7.37
C LYS A 117 10.16 1.28 -7.93
N THR A 118 10.35 0.27 -8.80
CA THR A 118 9.24 -0.50 -9.39
C THR A 118 9.11 -1.87 -8.72
N ILE A 119 7.92 -2.15 -8.17
CA ILE A 119 7.61 -3.39 -7.46
C ILE A 119 6.36 -4.02 -8.08
N ALA A 120 6.53 -5.21 -8.66
CA ALA A 120 5.38 -6.01 -9.07
C ALA A 120 4.86 -6.86 -7.90
N VAL A 121 3.56 -6.78 -7.66
CA VAL A 121 2.85 -7.57 -6.65
C VAL A 121 2.21 -8.76 -7.35
N ILE A 122 2.82 -9.93 -7.17
CA ILE A 122 2.43 -11.16 -7.85
C ILE A 122 1.88 -12.19 -6.88
N SER A 123 1.30 -13.26 -7.40
CA SER A 123 0.87 -14.41 -6.62
C SER A 123 0.68 -15.60 -7.57
N PRO A 124 0.87 -16.85 -7.10
CA PRO A 124 0.70 -18.03 -7.94
C PRO A 124 -0.63 -18.06 -8.70
N ASP A 125 -1.74 -17.85 -8.00
CA ASP A 125 -3.11 -18.06 -8.49
C ASP A 125 -4.03 -16.84 -8.32
N ASP A 126 -5.23 -16.93 -8.89
CA ASP A 126 -6.25 -15.89 -8.75
C ASP A 126 -6.82 -15.86 -7.33
N GLY A 127 -7.21 -14.68 -6.85
CA GLY A 127 -7.95 -14.56 -5.59
C GLY A 127 -7.10 -14.68 -4.33
N GLU A 128 -5.78 -14.61 -4.43
CA GLU A 128 -4.85 -14.63 -3.29
C GLU A 128 -4.66 -13.23 -2.64
N GLY A 129 -5.30 -12.21 -3.21
CA GLY A 129 -5.35 -10.85 -2.67
C GLY A 129 -4.23 -9.92 -3.12
N LYS A 130 -3.61 -10.19 -4.28
CA LYS A 130 -2.65 -9.26 -4.93
C LYS A 130 -3.18 -7.82 -4.95
N THR A 131 -4.38 -7.63 -5.50
CA THR A 131 -5.01 -6.31 -5.64
C THR A 131 -5.28 -5.61 -4.31
N PHE A 132 -5.64 -6.38 -3.27
CA PHE A 132 -5.79 -5.85 -1.91
C PHE A 132 -4.44 -5.37 -1.36
N VAL A 133 -3.41 -6.21 -1.49
CA VAL A 133 -2.06 -5.90 -1.01
C VAL A 133 -1.48 -4.71 -1.78
N SER A 134 -1.56 -4.69 -3.11
CA SER A 134 -1.03 -3.61 -3.96
C SER A 134 -1.71 -2.27 -3.68
N SER A 135 -3.04 -2.26 -3.56
CA SER A 135 -3.81 -1.04 -3.25
C SER A 135 -3.44 -0.46 -1.88
N ASN A 136 -3.36 -1.29 -0.85
CA ASN A 136 -3.04 -0.82 0.50
C ASN A 136 -1.56 -0.45 0.65
N LEU A 137 -0.63 -1.18 0.02
CA LEU A 137 0.78 -0.80 -0.01
C LEU A 137 0.96 0.57 -0.67
N ALA A 138 0.33 0.80 -1.82
CA ALA A 138 0.39 2.10 -2.48
C ALA A 138 -0.15 3.23 -1.59
N ALA A 139 -1.27 3.00 -0.89
CA ALA A 139 -1.82 3.96 0.06
C ALA A 139 -0.86 4.27 1.22
N VAL A 140 -0.27 3.26 1.88
CA VAL A 140 0.61 3.50 3.04
C VAL A 140 1.98 4.09 2.66
N PHE A 141 2.46 3.88 1.44
CA PHE A 141 3.64 4.59 0.92
C PHE A 141 3.31 6.06 0.68
N ALA A 142 2.19 6.33 0.00
CA ALA A 142 1.74 7.68 -0.30
C ALA A 142 1.42 8.50 0.96
N GLN A 143 0.85 7.87 2.01
CA GLN A 143 0.59 8.51 3.31
C GLN A 143 1.85 9.09 3.98
N LEU A 144 3.05 8.58 3.68
CA LEU A 144 4.31 9.16 4.16
C LEU A 144 4.92 10.19 3.20
N GLY A 145 4.15 10.67 2.23
CA GLY A 145 4.59 11.68 1.28
C GLY A 145 5.41 11.14 0.10
N SER A 146 5.69 9.83 0.02
CA SER A 146 6.33 9.23 -1.16
C SER A 146 5.44 9.43 -2.38
N LYS A 147 5.97 10.02 -3.44
CA LYS A 147 5.24 10.15 -4.70
C LYS A 147 5.05 8.75 -5.29
N THR A 148 3.83 8.23 -5.18
CA THR A 148 3.54 6.81 -5.41
C THR A 148 2.62 6.65 -6.61
N MET A 149 2.96 5.73 -7.51
CA MET A 149 2.09 5.29 -8.61
C MET A 149 1.57 3.87 -8.32
N LEU A 150 0.26 3.67 -8.43
CA LEU A 150 -0.39 2.36 -8.47
C LEU A 150 -0.85 2.07 -9.89
N MET A 151 -0.35 0.99 -10.50
CA MET A 151 -0.71 0.59 -11.87
C MET A 151 -1.42 -0.75 -11.89
N ASP A 152 -2.49 -0.86 -12.67
CA ASP A 152 -3.18 -2.13 -12.95
C ASP A 152 -2.73 -2.67 -14.32
N ILE A 153 -1.88 -3.70 -14.32
CA ILE A 153 -1.50 -4.40 -15.57
C ILE A 153 -2.42 -5.60 -15.84
N ASN A 154 -3.39 -5.89 -14.96
CA ASN A 154 -4.24 -7.05 -15.08
C ASN A 154 -5.37 -6.76 -16.08
N PHE A 155 -5.02 -6.66 -17.35
CA PHE A 155 -5.97 -6.45 -18.45
C PHE A 155 -7.04 -7.54 -18.56
N ARG A 156 -6.81 -8.72 -17.95
CA ARG A 156 -7.73 -9.86 -18.02
C ARG A 156 -8.90 -9.68 -17.06
N ARG A 157 -8.64 -9.19 -15.85
CA ARG A 157 -9.62 -8.93 -14.78
C ARG A 157 -9.18 -7.69 -13.99
N PRO A 158 -9.25 -6.49 -14.59
CA PRO A 158 -8.80 -5.27 -13.94
C PRO A 158 -9.74 -4.91 -12.80
N ARG A 159 -9.20 -4.42 -11.69
CA ARG A 159 -9.97 -4.16 -10.47
C ARG A 159 -9.62 -2.84 -9.79
N ILE A 160 -8.46 -2.25 -10.09
CA ILE A 160 -8.04 -1.01 -9.42
C ILE A 160 -9.03 0.12 -9.69
N HIS A 161 -9.58 0.21 -10.91
CA HIS A 161 -10.60 1.20 -11.22
C HIS A 161 -11.89 1.01 -10.40
N GLU A 162 -12.32 -0.23 -10.13
CA GLU A 162 -13.47 -0.52 -9.27
C GLU A 162 -13.16 -0.14 -7.81
N ILE A 163 -11.98 -0.51 -7.33
CA ILE A 163 -11.54 -0.25 -5.96
C ILE A 163 -11.49 1.25 -5.67
N PHE A 164 -10.99 2.05 -6.60
CA PHE A 164 -10.86 3.50 -6.43
C PHE A 164 -11.99 4.31 -7.09
N ASN A 165 -13.06 3.64 -7.55
CA ASN A 165 -14.22 4.25 -8.21
C ASN A 165 -13.85 5.19 -9.38
N LEU A 166 -13.00 4.70 -10.27
CA LEU A 166 -12.48 5.40 -11.43
C LEU A 166 -13.12 4.88 -12.72
N ARG A 167 -13.15 5.73 -13.74
CA ARG A 167 -13.43 5.28 -15.11
C ARG A 167 -12.24 4.49 -15.63
N ASN A 168 -12.51 3.50 -16.48
CA ASN A 168 -11.50 2.62 -17.09
C ASN A 168 -11.50 2.67 -18.63
N ASN A 169 -12.03 3.75 -19.20
CA ASN A 169 -12.06 3.99 -20.65
C ASN A 169 -10.71 4.45 -21.21
N CYS A 170 -9.82 4.93 -20.34
CA CYS A 170 -8.43 5.27 -20.63
C CYS A 170 -7.57 4.75 -19.47
N GLY A 171 -6.36 4.28 -19.77
CA GLY A 171 -5.45 3.76 -18.76
C GLY A 171 -4.19 3.19 -19.39
N LEU A 172 -3.54 2.26 -18.70
CA LEU A 172 -2.24 1.72 -19.09
C LEU A 172 -2.20 1.19 -20.53
N SER A 173 -3.24 0.48 -20.98
CA SER A 173 -3.31 -0.01 -22.35
C SER A 173 -3.31 1.12 -23.38
N SER A 174 -3.97 2.24 -23.09
CA SER A 174 -4.01 3.44 -23.93
C SER A 174 -2.67 4.16 -23.97
N LEU A 175 -1.93 4.16 -22.85
CA LEU A 175 -0.59 4.75 -22.77
C LEU A 175 0.42 3.94 -23.58
N ILE A 176 0.40 2.61 -23.48
CA ILE A 176 1.34 1.74 -24.21
C ILE A 176 1.19 1.95 -25.72
N ILE A 177 -0.04 2.05 -26.23
CA ILE A 177 -0.31 2.30 -27.65
C ILE A 177 -0.22 3.79 -28.06
N ARG A 178 0.29 4.66 -27.16
CA ARG A 178 0.47 6.11 -27.38
C ARG A 178 -0.80 6.85 -27.81
N ARG A 179 -1.97 6.39 -27.34
CA ARG A 179 -3.27 7.08 -27.52
C ARG A 179 -3.66 7.95 -26.33
N ALA A 180 -2.81 7.98 -25.29
CA ALA A 180 -2.99 8.79 -24.10
C ALA A 180 -1.62 9.05 -23.44
N ASP A 181 -1.59 10.07 -22.59
CA ASP A 181 -0.39 10.52 -21.87
C ASP A 181 -0.43 10.12 -20.40
N LEU A 182 0.75 10.11 -19.75
CA LEU A 182 0.87 9.87 -18.32
C LEU A 182 0.13 10.91 -17.46
N SER A 183 -0.16 12.10 -18.02
CA SER A 183 -1.00 13.12 -17.37
C SER A 183 -2.43 12.64 -17.09
N GLN A 184 -2.88 11.55 -17.72
CA GLN A 184 -4.16 10.90 -17.44
C GLN A 184 -4.14 10.07 -16.14
N ALA A 185 -2.99 9.88 -15.50
CA ALA A 185 -2.93 9.26 -14.19
C ALA A 185 -3.78 10.05 -13.20
N VAL A 186 -4.68 9.36 -12.50
CA VAL A 186 -5.59 10.01 -11.56
C VAL A 186 -4.83 10.30 -10.27
N GLN A 187 -4.65 11.59 -9.97
CA GLN A 187 -4.22 12.00 -8.64
C GLN A 187 -5.35 11.74 -7.65
N PHE A 188 -5.09 10.91 -6.64
CA PHE A 188 -6.12 10.52 -5.70
C PHE A 188 -6.45 11.65 -4.73
N ARG A 189 -7.70 12.11 -4.71
CA ARG A 189 -8.14 13.33 -4.01
C ARG A 189 -7.71 13.40 -2.54
N LEU A 190 -7.77 12.28 -1.82
CA LEU A 190 -7.48 12.25 -0.39
C LEU A 190 -5.99 12.15 -0.09
N ILE A 191 -5.21 11.60 -1.02
CA ILE A 191 -3.77 11.38 -0.86
C ILE A 191 -3.10 11.93 -2.10
N PRO A 192 -2.78 13.23 -2.17
CA PRO A 192 -2.26 13.88 -3.38
C PRO A 192 -0.95 13.28 -3.91
N SER A 193 -0.17 12.59 -3.05
CA SER A 193 1.03 11.85 -3.42
C SER A 193 0.73 10.51 -4.12
N LEU A 194 -0.48 9.98 -4.00
CA LEU A 194 -0.93 8.75 -4.67
C LEU A 194 -1.51 9.08 -6.05
N HIS A 195 -0.92 8.47 -7.07
CA HIS A 195 -1.41 8.52 -8.45
C HIS A 195 -1.81 7.10 -8.86
N ILE A 196 -2.89 7.00 -9.63
CA ILE A 196 -3.48 5.72 -10.00
C ILE A 196 -3.61 5.68 -11.51
N MET A 197 -3.03 4.64 -12.10
CA MET A 197 -3.17 4.29 -13.50
C MET A 197 -4.03 3.01 -13.60
N PRO A 198 -5.33 3.13 -13.93
CA PRO A 198 -6.15 1.95 -14.18
C PRO A 198 -5.66 1.23 -15.46
N SER A 199 -6.15 0.03 -15.71
CA SER A 199 -5.71 -0.77 -16.86
C SER A 199 -6.02 -0.12 -18.20
N GLY A 200 -7.11 0.64 -18.28
CA GLY A 200 -7.72 1.06 -19.52
C GLY A 200 -8.49 -0.09 -20.20
N PRO A 201 -8.96 0.14 -21.44
CA PRO A 201 -9.67 -0.86 -22.22
C PRO A 201 -8.85 -2.13 -22.39
N LYS A 202 -9.50 -3.30 -22.33
CA LYS A 202 -8.84 -4.59 -22.53
C LYS A 202 -8.28 -4.68 -23.96
N PRO A 203 -6.96 -4.80 -24.15
CA PRO A 203 -6.38 -5.03 -25.47
C PRO A 203 -6.74 -6.45 -25.96
N PRO A 204 -6.77 -6.68 -27.28
CA PRO A 204 -7.03 -8.00 -27.85
C PRO A 204 -5.99 -9.03 -27.39
N ASN A 205 -4.70 -8.63 -27.36
CA ASN A 205 -3.57 -9.48 -26.98
C ASN A 205 -2.75 -8.84 -25.84
N PRO A 206 -3.13 -9.05 -24.56
CA PRO A 206 -2.44 -8.44 -23.40
C PRO A 206 -0.94 -8.75 -23.30
N VAL A 207 -0.56 -10.02 -23.47
CA VAL A 207 0.84 -10.46 -23.32
C VAL A 207 1.74 -9.83 -24.37
N GLU A 208 1.28 -9.80 -25.62
CA GLU A 208 2.04 -9.21 -26.73
C GLU A 208 2.26 -7.72 -26.49
N LEU A 209 1.21 -7.00 -26.09
CA LEU A 209 1.29 -5.57 -25.75
C LEU A 209 2.34 -5.31 -24.65
N LEU A 210 2.38 -6.15 -23.62
CA LEU A 210 3.36 -6.05 -22.54
C LEU A 210 4.80 -6.35 -22.99
N GLY A 211 4.97 -7.12 -24.07
CA GLY A 211 6.26 -7.44 -24.67
C GLY A 211 6.83 -6.34 -25.57
N TRP A 212 6.04 -5.29 -25.87
CA TRP A 212 6.47 -4.19 -26.71
C TRP A 212 7.55 -3.32 -26.07
N GLN A 213 8.39 -2.72 -26.91
CA GLN A 213 9.45 -1.82 -26.47
C GLN A 213 8.88 -0.57 -25.77
N GLU A 214 7.72 -0.11 -26.23
CA GLU A 214 6.95 0.99 -25.67
C GLU A 214 6.57 0.74 -24.20
N THR A 215 6.28 -0.51 -23.83
CA THR A 215 5.98 -0.86 -22.43
C THR A 215 7.22 -0.67 -21.54
N ARG A 216 8.41 -1.08 -22.03
CA ARG A 216 9.67 -0.91 -21.30
C ARG A 216 10.02 0.58 -21.13
N GLU A 217 9.87 1.37 -22.19
CA GLU A 217 10.09 2.82 -22.18
C GLU A 217 9.14 3.52 -21.22
N LEU A 218 7.86 3.14 -21.23
CA LEU A 218 6.84 3.68 -20.34
C LEU A 218 7.17 3.40 -18.87
N ILE A 219 7.46 2.14 -18.51
CA ILE A 219 7.80 1.77 -17.12
C ILE A 219 9.08 2.51 -16.67
N SER A 220 10.09 2.62 -17.54
CA SER A 220 11.31 3.39 -17.25
C SER A 220 11.01 4.88 -17.02
N SER A 221 10.12 5.47 -17.83
CA SER A 221 9.73 6.87 -17.69
C SER A 221 8.96 7.12 -16.39
N ILE A 222 8.01 6.24 -16.05
CA ILE A 222 7.26 6.29 -14.80
C ILE A 222 8.21 6.13 -13.60
N LYS A 223 9.15 5.19 -13.66
CA LYS A 223 10.16 4.98 -12.62
C LYS A 223 10.96 6.25 -12.28
N ASN A 224 11.22 7.11 -13.27
CA ASN A 224 11.97 8.35 -13.06
C ASN A 224 11.11 9.46 -12.41
N LEU A 225 9.78 9.41 -12.58
CA LEU A 225 8.85 10.44 -12.12
C LEU A 225 8.26 10.18 -10.73
N TYR A 226 8.43 8.97 -10.21
CA TYR A 226 7.86 8.50 -8.94
C TYR A 226 8.95 7.95 -8.02
N ASP A 227 8.71 8.02 -6.72
CA ASP A 227 9.58 7.42 -5.71
C ASP A 227 9.31 5.93 -5.60
N VAL A 228 8.03 5.55 -5.67
CA VAL A 228 7.55 4.17 -5.57
C VAL A 228 6.49 3.92 -6.64
N VAL A 229 6.59 2.80 -7.34
CA VAL A 229 5.66 2.34 -8.36
C VAL A 229 5.26 0.92 -8.00
N ILE A 230 4.00 0.75 -7.59
CA ILE A 230 3.40 -0.54 -7.26
C ILE A 230 2.58 -1.03 -8.44
N ILE A 231 2.83 -2.25 -8.90
CA ILE A 231 2.21 -2.81 -10.09
C ILE A 231 1.38 -4.04 -9.71
N ASP A 232 0.06 -3.95 -9.85
CA ASP A 232 -0.87 -5.06 -9.62
C ASP A 232 -0.92 -5.98 -10.84
N THR A 233 -0.66 -7.28 -10.65
CA THR A 233 -0.52 -8.25 -11.75
C THR A 233 -1.67 -9.27 -11.82
N PRO A 234 -1.88 -9.95 -12.97
CA PRO A 234 -2.68 -11.17 -12.99
C PRO A 234 -1.97 -12.32 -12.24
N SER A 235 -2.62 -13.49 -12.19
CA SER A 235 -2.00 -14.72 -11.67
C SER A 235 -0.75 -15.09 -12.46
N PHE A 236 0.31 -15.43 -11.72
CA PHE A 236 1.62 -15.75 -12.28
C PHE A 236 1.63 -17.09 -13.02
N LEU A 237 0.97 -18.12 -12.49
CA LEU A 237 0.97 -19.44 -13.12
C LEU A 237 -0.07 -19.58 -14.24
N LYS A 238 -1.08 -18.72 -14.29
CA LYS A 238 -2.12 -18.76 -15.33
C LYS A 238 -1.80 -17.91 -16.55
N SER A 239 -0.83 -17.01 -16.47
CA SER A 239 -0.55 -16.05 -17.54
C SER A 239 0.88 -15.56 -17.56
N GLY A 240 1.47 -15.43 -18.75
CA GLY A 240 2.84 -14.92 -18.92
C GLY A 240 2.99 -13.42 -18.61
N ASP A 241 1.88 -12.68 -18.53
CA ASP A 241 1.84 -11.25 -18.25
C ASP A 241 2.63 -10.86 -16.98
N ALA A 242 2.45 -11.63 -15.90
CA ALA A 242 3.10 -11.34 -14.61
C ALA A 242 4.62 -11.59 -14.65
N LEU A 243 5.09 -12.59 -15.40
CA LEU A 243 6.53 -12.84 -15.57
C LEU A 243 7.20 -11.73 -16.38
N LEU A 244 6.56 -11.26 -17.45
CA LEU A 244 7.07 -10.13 -18.24
C LEU A 244 7.22 -8.88 -17.38
N ILE A 245 6.17 -8.50 -16.64
CA ILE A 245 6.23 -7.34 -15.76
C ILE A 245 7.19 -7.52 -14.59
N SER A 246 7.35 -8.74 -14.08
CA SER A 246 8.37 -9.04 -13.07
C SER A 246 9.78 -8.74 -13.60
N ASN A 247 10.07 -9.03 -14.87
CA ASN A 247 11.35 -8.72 -15.51
C ASN A 247 11.53 -7.23 -15.86
N LEU A 248 10.44 -6.48 -15.96
CA LEU A 248 10.48 -5.01 -16.16
C LEU A 248 10.50 -4.24 -14.84
N SER A 249 10.34 -4.93 -13.70
CA SER A 249 10.34 -4.34 -12.37
C SER A 249 11.70 -4.48 -11.68
N ASP A 250 12.04 -3.56 -10.79
CA ASP A 250 13.28 -3.63 -10.00
C ASP A 250 13.25 -4.79 -9.01
N ALA A 251 12.07 -5.16 -8.54
CA ALA A 251 11.84 -6.29 -7.67
C ALA A 251 10.37 -6.75 -7.67
N VAL A 252 10.12 -7.89 -7.02
CA VAL A 252 8.78 -8.45 -6.83
C VAL A 252 8.48 -8.76 -5.37
N ILE A 253 7.19 -8.76 -5.04
CA ILE A 253 6.65 -9.31 -3.80
C ILE A 253 5.66 -10.41 -4.15
N ILE A 254 5.79 -11.56 -3.49
CA ILE A 254 4.93 -12.73 -3.70
C ILE A 254 3.83 -12.74 -2.63
N VAL A 255 2.58 -12.55 -3.01
CA VAL A 255 1.43 -12.76 -2.14
C VAL A 255 1.06 -14.24 -2.11
N VAL A 256 0.80 -14.77 -0.92
CA VAL A 256 0.45 -16.15 -0.66
C VAL A 256 -0.80 -16.15 0.21
N ALA A 257 -1.87 -16.82 -0.20
CA ALA A 257 -3.09 -16.93 0.58
C ALA A 257 -3.01 -18.10 1.56
N LYS A 258 -3.16 -17.81 2.86
CA LYS A 258 -3.15 -18.80 3.93
C LYS A 258 -4.26 -19.83 3.74
N GLY A 259 -3.91 -21.12 3.74
CA GLY A 259 -4.87 -22.21 3.58
C GLY A 259 -5.45 -22.34 2.17
N TYR A 260 -4.85 -21.66 1.18
CA TYR A 260 -5.27 -21.71 -0.22
C TYR A 260 -4.08 -21.96 -1.17
N THR A 261 -3.00 -21.18 -1.05
CA THR A 261 -1.83 -21.35 -1.92
C THR A 261 -1.11 -22.66 -1.61
N LYS A 262 -0.92 -23.49 -2.64
CA LYS A 262 -0.15 -24.72 -2.53
C LYS A 262 1.35 -24.44 -2.47
N VAL A 263 2.07 -25.21 -1.65
CA VAL A 263 3.53 -25.12 -1.52
C VAL A 263 4.22 -25.32 -2.88
N ASP A 264 3.74 -26.27 -3.69
CA ASP A 264 4.28 -26.51 -5.03
C ASP A 264 4.09 -25.32 -5.95
N SER A 265 2.90 -24.68 -5.93
CA SER A 265 2.62 -23.48 -6.72
C SER A 265 3.57 -22.33 -6.35
N PHE A 266 3.79 -22.10 -5.04
CA PHE A 266 4.76 -21.12 -4.56
C PHE A 266 6.19 -21.47 -5.01
N GLY A 267 6.60 -22.73 -4.89
CA GLY A 267 7.91 -23.21 -5.31
C GLY A 267 8.15 -23.04 -6.82
N GLN A 268 7.12 -23.27 -7.65
CA GLN A 268 7.19 -23.05 -9.10
C GLN A 268 7.39 -21.57 -9.44
N VAL A 269 6.61 -20.67 -8.84
CA VAL A 269 6.77 -19.21 -9.05
C VAL A 269 8.18 -18.77 -8.67
N LYS A 270 8.65 -19.17 -7.49
CA LYS A 270 9.99 -18.82 -7.01
C LYS A 270 11.08 -19.32 -7.97
N LYS A 271 11.00 -20.59 -8.41
CA LYS A 271 11.97 -21.18 -9.36
C LYS A 271 12.03 -20.41 -10.68
N GLN A 272 10.89 -20.00 -11.22
CA GLN A 272 10.84 -19.24 -12.47
C GLN A 272 11.44 -17.84 -12.33
N LEU A 273 11.19 -17.15 -11.21
CA LEU A 273 11.78 -15.84 -10.91
C LEU A 273 13.29 -15.92 -10.68
N ASP A 274 13.75 -16.91 -9.90
CA ASP A 274 15.17 -17.16 -9.66
C ASP A 274 15.90 -17.43 -10.98
N SER A 275 15.29 -18.23 -11.88
CA SER A 275 15.84 -18.53 -13.22
C SER A 275 15.89 -17.30 -14.14
N SER A 276 15.02 -16.31 -13.90
CA SER A 276 14.97 -15.06 -14.68
C SER A 276 15.83 -13.94 -14.08
N GLY A 277 16.49 -14.20 -12.94
CA GLY A 277 17.31 -13.19 -12.24
C GLY A 277 16.51 -12.06 -11.60
N VAL A 278 15.20 -12.22 -11.43
CA VAL A 278 14.34 -11.20 -10.84
C VAL A 278 14.56 -11.16 -9.32
N ARG A 279 14.74 -9.96 -8.77
CA ARG A 279 14.90 -9.77 -7.33
C ARG A 279 13.58 -9.97 -6.60
N ILE A 280 13.53 -10.93 -5.67
CA ILE A 280 12.39 -11.12 -4.76
C ILE A 280 12.67 -10.35 -3.47
N ILE A 281 11.85 -9.34 -3.13
CA ILE A 281 11.95 -8.62 -1.85
C ILE A 281 11.56 -9.57 -0.70
N GLY A 282 10.48 -10.32 -0.90
CA GLY A 282 9.95 -11.25 0.08
C GLY A 282 8.58 -11.79 -0.33
N SER A 283 7.93 -12.45 0.63
CA SER A 283 6.58 -12.99 0.47
C SER A 283 5.65 -12.52 1.58
N LEU A 284 4.39 -12.24 1.23
CA LEU A 284 3.35 -11.80 2.15
C LEU A 284 2.27 -12.87 2.28
N ILE A 285 1.94 -13.25 3.51
CA ILE A 285 0.85 -14.19 3.78
C ILE A 285 -0.42 -13.39 4.01
N ASN A 286 -1.45 -13.64 3.20
CA ASN A 286 -2.74 -12.97 3.25
C ASN A 286 -3.86 -13.94 3.64
N GLU A 287 -4.80 -13.51 4.48
CA GLU A 287 -5.96 -14.30 4.88
C GLU A 287 -7.18 -13.87 4.06
N THR A 288 -7.38 -14.48 2.90
CA THR A 288 -8.40 -14.04 1.92
C THR A 288 -9.83 -14.52 2.22
N GLY A 289 -10.06 -15.18 3.38
CA GLY A 289 -11.32 -15.85 3.71
C GLY A 289 -11.64 -17.08 2.84
N LYS A 290 -10.90 -17.30 1.74
CA LYS A 290 -11.01 -18.46 0.86
C LYS A 290 -10.29 -19.65 1.48
N LYS A 291 -11.04 -20.52 2.14
CA LYS A 291 -10.55 -21.85 2.53
C LYS A 291 -10.80 -22.82 1.38
N ASP A 292 -9.79 -23.57 0.98
CA ASP A 292 -10.03 -24.75 0.16
C ASP A 292 -10.77 -25.79 1.02
N LYS A 293 -11.92 -26.30 0.56
CA LYS A 293 -12.74 -27.29 1.32
C LYS A 293 -12.09 -28.69 1.39
N LYS A 294 -10.84 -28.83 0.94
CA LYS A 294 -10.05 -30.07 0.98
C LYS A 294 -8.63 -29.80 1.48
N ILE A 295 -8.50 -29.37 2.73
CA ILE A 295 -7.27 -29.67 3.48
C ILE A 295 -7.48 -31.07 4.04
N VAL A 296 -6.90 -32.05 3.34
CA VAL A 296 -6.77 -33.42 3.84
C VAL A 296 -5.92 -33.34 5.12
N ASN A 297 -6.47 -33.85 6.21
CA ASN A 297 -5.80 -33.96 7.50
C ASN A 297 -4.44 -34.64 7.34
N GLY A 298 -3.40 -33.96 7.79
CA GLY A 298 -2.06 -34.51 7.80
C GLY A 298 -1.01 -33.41 7.73
N LEU A 299 -0.88 -32.64 8.80
CA LEU A 299 0.40 -32.17 9.37
C LEU A 299 0.10 -31.36 10.65
N SER A 300 0.54 -31.93 11.76
CA SER A 300 0.44 -31.42 13.13
C SER A 300 1.26 -30.14 13.36
N SER A 301 0.66 -29.17 14.07
CA SER A 301 1.17 -28.15 15.02
C SER A 301 2.64 -27.71 15.14
N TRP A 302 3.57 -28.02 14.24
CA TRP A 302 4.97 -27.58 14.32
C TRP A 302 5.49 -27.11 12.96
N GLN A 303 5.40 -25.80 12.69
CA GLN A 303 6.34 -25.01 11.86
C GLN A 303 5.84 -23.57 11.69
N VAL A 304 5.83 -22.81 12.79
CA VAL A 304 6.00 -21.35 12.72
C VAL A 304 7.49 -21.08 12.84
N LYS A 305 8.19 -20.99 11.70
CA LYS A 305 9.58 -20.51 11.65
C LYS A 305 9.70 -19.31 10.72
N ARG A 306 9.85 -18.16 11.37
CA ARG A 306 10.53 -16.93 10.93
C ARG A 306 11.51 -17.18 9.76
N LEU A 307 11.16 -16.75 8.56
CA LEU A 307 12.05 -16.74 7.39
C LEU A 307 12.76 -15.38 7.28
N LEU A 308 13.59 -15.10 8.28
CA LEU A 308 14.69 -14.15 8.19
C LEU A 308 15.99 -14.96 8.18
N ARG A 309 16.57 -15.17 6.99
CA ARG A 309 18.00 -15.47 6.82
C ARG A 309 18.40 -15.30 5.35
N TRP A 310 18.75 -14.08 4.98
CA TRP A 310 19.63 -13.82 3.84
C TRP A 310 21.04 -13.62 4.41
N ARG A 311 21.94 -14.57 4.19
CA ARG A 311 23.39 -14.39 4.41
C ARG A 311 24.00 -14.05 3.06
N GLY A 312 24.39 -12.79 2.90
CA GLY A 312 25.00 -12.29 1.68
C GLY A 312 25.77 -11.00 1.91
N PHE A 313 26.64 -10.96 2.92
CA PHE A 313 27.66 -9.90 2.99
C PHE A 313 28.99 -10.44 3.55
N LYS A 314 30.02 -10.39 2.69
CA LYS A 314 31.43 -10.58 3.03
C LYS A 314 31.84 -9.52 4.07
N ARG A 315 32.60 -9.91 5.10
CA ARG A 315 33.57 -9.01 5.74
C ARG A 315 34.93 -9.69 5.75
N GLN A 316 35.90 -8.98 5.17
CA GLN A 316 37.32 -9.25 5.23
C GLN A 316 37.88 -8.96 6.63
N ARG A 317 38.79 -9.85 7.06
CA ARG A 317 40.10 -9.66 7.75
C ARG A 317 40.23 -8.95 9.13
N TRP A 318 41.31 -9.42 9.80
CA TRP A 318 42.03 -8.96 11.02
C TRP A 318 41.49 -9.59 12.33
N LEU A 319 42.26 -10.22 13.25
CA LEU A 319 43.70 -10.40 13.54
C LEU A 319 43.89 -11.62 14.49
N SER A 320 45.12 -12.15 14.57
CA SER A 320 45.78 -12.86 15.72
C SER A 320 45.09 -14.11 16.30
N SER A 321 45.71 -15.29 16.45
CA SER A 321 47.11 -15.70 16.60
C SER A 321 47.32 -17.11 16.05
#